data_AF-A0A925GAR0-F1
#
_entry.id   AF-A0A925GAR0-F1
#
_cell.length_a   1.000
_cell.length_b   1.000
_cell.length_c   1.000
_cell.angle_alpha   90.00
_cell.angle_beta   90.00
_cell.angle_gamma   90.00
#
_symmetry.space_group_name_H-M   'P 1'
#
loop_
_entity.id
_entity.type
_entity.pdbx_description
1 polymer ?
#
loop_
_entity_poly.entity_id
_entity_poly.type
_entity_poly.pdbx_seq_one_letter_code
_entity_poly.pdbx_strand_id
1 'polypeptide(L)'
;MKLGMKLLAAPLLTAAVVILTGQISTWLLSAQAENGLMASRSSLEDFKTMASANQQLAEVHANVYRTVAIVASLDDAKVKSTRADLGTQLDGVKRVVGTLADSAADAQLQNNIKSMLTLVDTYAKQADAAINFASIDPNTGISAMQRADASFKDLIKVSSAATAHIEATSEAAIVASQSKGKTITLTLAAVAFAAGVIAVWLSWLMQKKIVGELARASRVASEVAEGNLTVDARTDRNDEVGDLMRA
;
A
#
# COMPACT_ATOMS: atom_id res chain seq x y z
N MET A 1 -20.26 5.32 -45.68
CA MET A 1 -20.69 6.03 -44.45
C MET A 1 -21.20 7.40 -44.83
N LYS A 2 -22.40 7.76 -44.35
CA LYS A 2 -23.00 9.09 -44.49
C LYS A 2 -22.12 10.19 -43.86
N LEU A 3 -22.15 11.40 -44.40
CA LEU A 3 -21.33 12.56 -44.03
C LEU A 3 -21.50 12.92 -42.56
N GLY A 4 -22.74 12.87 -42.05
CA GLY A 4 -23.03 13.09 -40.63
C GLY A 4 -22.31 12.08 -39.71
N MET A 5 -22.25 10.81 -40.11
CA MET A 5 -21.54 9.78 -39.35
C MET A 5 -20.02 9.94 -39.42
N LYS A 6 -19.50 10.42 -40.56
CA LYS A 6 -18.07 10.80 -40.68
C LYS A 6 -17.75 11.97 -39.74
N LEU A 7 -18.57 13.02 -39.73
CA LEU A 7 -18.34 14.19 -38.88
C LEU A 7 -18.43 13.86 -37.37
N LEU A 8 -19.27 12.91 -36.97
CA LEU A 8 -19.41 12.48 -35.57
C LEU A 8 -18.36 11.44 -35.13
N ALA A 9 -17.69 10.75 -36.07
CA ALA A 9 -16.75 9.69 -35.73
C ALA A 9 -15.57 10.20 -34.87
N ALA A 10 -15.03 11.38 -35.18
CA ALA A 10 -13.93 11.97 -34.43
C ALA A 10 -14.30 12.34 -32.97
N PRO A 11 -15.37 13.13 -32.70
CA PRO A 11 -15.76 13.46 -31.33
C PRO A 11 -16.28 12.26 -30.53
N LEU A 12 -16.87 11.25 -31.17
CA LEU A 12 -17.25 10.01 -30.49
C LEU A 12 -16.03 9.18 -30.09
N LEU A 13 -15.01 9.12 -30.95
CA LEU A 13 -13.77 8.41 -30.65
C LEU A 13 -12.99 9.10 -29.52
N THR A 14 -12.92 10.44 -29.50
CA THR A 14 -12.31 11.16 -28.37
C THR A 14 -13.07 10.92 -27.06
N ALA A 15 -14.40 11.00 -27.09
CA ALA A 15 -15.23 10.74 -25.92
C ALA A 15 -15.03 9.31 -25.38
N ALA A 16 -15.00 8.31 -26.27
CA ALA A 16 -14.76 6.92 -25.89
C ALA A 16 -13.37 6.73 -25.26
N VAL A 17 -12.33 7.33 -25.83
CA VAL A 17 -10.96 7.27 -25.28
C VAL A 17 -10.89 7.91 -23.90
N VAL A 18 -11.47 9.09 -23.70
CA VAL A 18 -11.47 9.79 -22.40
C VAL A 18 -12.22 8.99 -21.34
N ILE A 19 -13.38 8.43 -21.69
CA ILE A 19 -14.16 7.59 -20.76
C ILE A 19 -13.36 6.33 -20.39
N LEU A 20 -12.82 5.61 -21.37
CA LEU A 20 -12.05 4.39 -21.12
C LEU A 20 -10.80 4.65 -20.27
N THR A 21 -10.04 5.70 -20.60
CA THR A 21 -8.84 6.07 -19.81
C THR A 21 -9.21 6.51 -18.40
N GLY A 22 -10.29 7.27 -18.22
CA GLY A 22 -10.79 7.65 -16.90
C GLY A 22 -11.23 6.46 -16.06
N GLN A 23 -11.92 5.47 -16.65
CA GLN A 23 -12.34 4.26 -15.95
C GLN A 23 -11.15 3.37 -15.56
N ILE A 24 -10.21 3.15 -16.49
CA ILE A 24 -8.98 2.39 -16.22
C ILE A 24 -8.15 3.06 -15.13
N SER A 25 -8.00 4.39 -15.18
CA SER A 25 -7.28 5.15 -14.17
C SER A 25 -7.92 5.00 -12.79
N THR A 26 -9.24 5.16 -12.72
CA THR A 26 -9.98 5.04 -11.46
C THR A 26 -9.84 3.64 -10.86
N TRP A 27 -9.97 2.59 -11.69
CA TRP A 27 -9.83 1.21 -11.25
C TRP A 27 -8.41 0.87 -10.78
N LEU A 28 -7.38 1.30 -11.49
CA LEU A 28 -5.99 1.08 -11.09
C LEU A 28 -5.65 1.82 -9.79
N LEU A 29 -6.12 3.07 -9.64
CA LEU A 29 -5.93 3.84 -8.41
C LEU A 29 -6.67 3.21 -7.23
N SER A 30 -7.90 2.71 -7.42
CA SER A 30 -8.65 2.03 -6.36
C SER A 30 -8.00 0.72 -5.94
N ALA A 31 -7.56 -0.11 -6.90
CA ALA A 31 -6.86 -1.35 -6.61
C ALA A 31 -5.54 -1.09 -5.87
N GLN A 32 -4.85 0.00 -6.22
CA GLN A 32 -3.63 0.39 -5.53
C GLN A 32 -3.88 0.94 -4.12
N ALA A 33 -4.93 1.75 -3.94
CA ALA A 33 -5.34 2.25 -2.65
C ALA A 33 -5.73 1.10 -1.71
N GLU A 34 -6.42 0.08 -2.22
CA GLU A 34 -6.79 -1.11 -1.46
C GLU A 34 -5.56 -1.92 -1.02
N ASN A 35 -4.62 -2.18 -1.92
CA ASN A 35 -3.35 -2.84 -1.59
C ASN A 35 -2.53 -2.04 -0.56
N GLY A 36 -2.46 -0.72 -0.70
CA GLY A 36 -1.79 0.16 0.26
C GLY A 36 -2.46 0.16 1.63
N LEU A 37 -3.79 0.17 1.67
CA LEU A 37 -4.58 0.09 2.90
C LEU A 37 -4.40 -1.27 3.60
N MET A 38 -4.38 -2.37 2.85
CA MET A 38 -4.12 -3.70 3.39
C MET A 38 -2.72 -3.79 4.02
N ALA A 39 -1.69 -3.32 3.32
CA ALA A 39 -0.32 -3.29 3.86
C ALA A 39 -0.23 -2.44 5.14
N SER A 40 -0.84 -1.25 5.14
CA SER A 40 -0.88 -0.37 6.31
C SER A 40 -1.62 -1.00 7.50
N ARG A 41 -2.75 -1.67 7.25
CA ARG A 41 -3.51 -2.39 8.29
C ARG A 41 -2.68 -3.51 8.90
N SER A 42 -1.99 -4.30 8.08
CA SER A 42 -1.09 -5.37 8.55
C SER A 42 0.02 -4.81 9.43
N SER A 43 0.72 -3.76 8.98
CA SER A 43 1.78 -3.14 9.78
C SER A 43 1.27 -2.57 11.12
N LEU A 44 0.06 -2.01 11.13
CA LEU A 44 -0.56 -1.47 12.33
C LEU A 44 -0.96 -2.57 13.32
N GLU A 45 -1.41 -3.72 12.81
CA GLU A 45 -1.68 -4.91 13.62
C GLU A 45 -0.40 -5.47 14.25
N ASP A 46 0.68 -5.59 13.47
CA ASP A 46 2.00 -6.01 13.95
C ASP A 46 2.52 -5.03 15.03
N PHE A 47 2.41 -3.73 14.79
CA PHE A 47 2.79 -2.69 15.73
C PHE A 47 1.99 -2.77 17.03
N LYS A 48 0.66 -2.89 16.96
CA LYS A 48 -0.20 -3.04 18.14
C LYS A 48 0.17 -4.28 18.95
N THR A 49 0.50 -5.36 18.26
CA THR A 49 0.89 -6.60 18.91
C THR A 49 2.21 -6.45 19.65
N MET A 50 3.21 -5.77 19.05
CA MET A 50 4.47 -5.45 19.75
C MET A 50 4.28 -4.46 20.89
N ALA A 51 3.45 -3.44 20.72
CA ALA A 51 3.12 -2.50 21.80
C ALA A 51 2.47 -3.23 22.99
N SER A 52 1.50 -4.11 22.73
CA SER A 52 0.85 -4.91 23.78
C SER A 52 1.83 -5.87 24.46
N ALA A 53 2.71 -6.52 23.71
CA ALA A 53 3.73 -7.40 24.26
C ALA A 53 4.72 -6.62 25.16
N ASN A 54 5.15 -5.43 24.74
CA ASN A 54 6.02 -4.55 25.52
C ASN A 54 5.35 -4.06 26.80
N GLN A 55 4.08 -3.67 26.72
CA GLN A 55 3.31 -3.29 27.90
C GLN A 55 3.23 -4.46 28.89
N GLN A 56 2.87 -5.66 28.42
CA GLN A 56 2.79 -6.84 29.26
C GLN A 56 4.16 -7.19 29.89
N LEU A 57 5.25 -7.09 29.14
CA LEU A 57 6.60 -7.28 29.67
C LEU A 57 6.97 -6.26 30.75
N ALA A 58 6.60 -4.99 30.57
CA ALA A 58 6.84 -3.95 31.57
C ALA A 58 6.01 -4.19 32.85
N GLU A 59 4.75 -4.60 32.71
CA GLU A 59 3.88 -4.98 33.83
C GLU A 59 4.42 -6.20 34.60
N VAL A 60 4.87 -7.24 33.88
CA VAL A 60 5.55 -8.40 34.46
C VAL A 60 6.77 -7.94 35.25
N HIS A 61 7.63 -7.11 34.64
CA HIS A 61 8.85 -6.63 35.27
C HIS A 61 8.59 -5.82 36.54
N ALA A 62 7.61 -4.92 36.51
CA ALA A 62 7.16 -4.19 37.70
C ALA A 62 6.63 -5.13 38.79
N ASN A 63 5.88 -6.17 38.41
CA ASN A 63 5.38 -7.18 39.34
C ASN A 63 6.49 -8.01 39.98
N VAL A 64 7.56 -8.34 39.24
CA VAL A 64 8.74 -9.03 39.80
C VAL A 64 9.39 -8.15 40.87
N TYR A 65 9.62 -6.86 40.58
CA TYR A 65 10.13 -5.89 41.57
C TYR A 65 9.27 -5.79 42.81
N ARG A 66 7.95 -5.65 42.62
CA ARG A 66 6.98 -5.60 43.72
C ARG A 66 7.06 -6.85 44.56
N THR A 67 7.13 -8.02 43.92
CA THR A 67 7.19 -9.32 44.60
C THR A 67 8.46 -9.46 45.42
N VAL A 68 9.63 -9.16 44.84
CA VAL A 68 10.91 -9.19 45.56
C VAL A 68 10.89 -8.25 46.77
N ALA A 69 10.32 -7.05 46.63
CA ALA A 69 10.26 -6.06 47.70
C ALA A 69 9.37 -6.48 48.90
N ILE A 70 8.29 -7.23 48.64
CA ILE A 70 7.33 -7.62 49.69
C ILE A 70 7.42 -9.11 50.08
N VAL A 71 8.37 -9.86 49.51
CA VAL A 71 8.42 -11.33 49.61
C VAL A 71 8.43 -11.84 51.04
N ALA A 72 9.08 -11.11 51.96
CA ALA A 72 9.15 -11.46 53.38
C ALA A 72 7.79 -11.41 54.10
N SER A 73 6.81 -10.73 53.50
CA SER A 73 5.43 -10.63 53.98
C SER A 73 4.48 -11.57 53.24
N LEU A 74 4.97 -12.39 52.31
CA LEU A 74 4.19 -13.37 51.56
C LEU A 74 4.37 -14.76 52.17
N ASP A 75 3.30 -15.56 52.17
CA ASP A 75 3.41 -16.98 52.47
C ASP A 75 3.96 -17.78 51.27
N ASP A 76 4.45 -19.00 51.53
CA ASP A 76 5.04 -19.88 50.52
C ASP A 76 4.08 -20.19 49.37
N ALA A 77 2.79 -20.32 49.66
CA ALA A 77 1.78 -20.59 48.64
C ALA A 77 1.65 -19.40 47.68
N LYS A 78 1.71 -18.17 48.20
CA LYS A 78 1.64 -16.95 47.41
C LYS A 78 2.91 -16.71 46.60
N VAL A 79 4.09 -17.01 47.16
CA VAL A 79 5.36 -16.97 46.41
C VAL A 79 5.31 -17.96 45.24
N LYS A 80 4.88 -19.21 45.50
CA LYS A 80 4.76 -20.24 44.45
C LYS A 80 3.76 -19.86 43.36
N SER A 81 2.59 -19.33 43.74
CA SER A 81 1.59 -18.81 42.80
C SER A 81 2.19 -17.71 41.93
N THR A 82 2.88 -16.74 42.53
CA THR A 82 3.44 -15.60 41.79
C THR A 82 4.51 -16.04 40.79
N ARG A 83 5.33 -17.03 41.14
CA ARG A 83 6.32 -17.63 40.22
C ARG A 83 5.66 -18.38 39.06
N ALA A 84 4.56 -19.10 39.32
CA ALA A 84 3.79 -19.76 38.26
C ALA A 84 3.09 -18.75 37.33
N ASP A 85 2.55 -17.67 37.90
CA ASP A 85 1.92 -16.58 37.16
C ASP A 85 2.93 -15.87 36.25
N LEU A 86 4.16 -15.62 36.74
CA LEU A 86 5.27 -15.08 35.96
C LEU A 86 5.53 -15.92 34.70
N GLY A 87 5.68 -17.24 34.85
CA GLY A 87 5.88 -18.14 33.73
C GLY A 87 4.72 -18.08 32.72
N THR A 88 3.49 -18.11 33.23
CA THR A 88 2.27 -18.05 32.40
C THR A 88 2.17 -16.75 31.60
N GLN A 89 2.49 -15.60 32.22
CA GLN A 89 2.48 -14.30 31.56
C GLN A 89 3.54 -14.22 30.45
N LEU A 90 4.76 -14.70 30.72
CA LEU A 90 5.85 -14.70 29.73
C LEU A 90 5.60 -15.68 28.58
N ASP A 91 4.99 -16.84 28.84
CA ASP A 91 4.52 -17.75 27.79
C ASP A 91 3.42 -17.12 26.93
N GLY A 92 2.55 -16.30 27.54
CA GLY A 92 1.59 -15.47 26.84
C GLY A 92 2.27 -14.52 25.85
N VAL A 93 3.27 -13.76 26.31
CA VAL A 93 4.08 -12.88 25.47
C VAL A 93 4.74 -13.66 24.33
N LYS A 94 5.38 -14.80 24.63
CA LYS A 94 6.04 -15.63 23.60
C LYS A 94 5.08 -16.10 22.53
N ARG A 95 3.86 -16.49 22.90
CA ARG A 95 2.84 -16.93 21.95
C ARG A 95 2.43 -15.80 21.01
N VAL A 96 2.12 -14.63 21.58
CA VAL A 96 1.67 -13.44 20.84
C VAL A 96 2.76 -12.91 19.92
N VAL A 97 4.01 -12.85 20.39
CA VAL A 97 5.14 -12.42 19.57
C VAL A 97 5.51 -13.49 18.52
N GLY A 98 5.40 -14.77 18.88
CA GLY A 98 5.71 -15.90 17.99
C GLY A 98 4.83 -15.94 16.74
N THR A 99 3.54 -15.59 16.86
CA THR A 99 2.63 -15.54 15.70
C THR A 99 3.04 -14.50 14.65
N LEU A 100 3.76 -13.43 15.04
CA LEU A 100 4.33 -12.48 14.07
C LEU A 100 5.46 -13.14 13.26
N ALA A 101 6.28 -14.01 13.86
CA ALA A 101 7.39 -14.64 13.14
C ALA A 101 6.88 -15.55 12.03
N ASP A 102 5.80 -16.28 12.30
CA ASP A 102 5.18 -17.21 11.35
C ASP A 102 4.52 -16.47 10.18
N SER A 103 4.04 -15.25 10.43
CA SER A 103 3.36 -14.42 9.43
C SER A 103 4.30 -13.45 8.70
N ALA A 104 5.47 -13.17 9.27
CA ALA A 104 6.45 -12.25 8.70
C ALA A 104 7.17 -12.88 7.50
N ALA A 105 7.04 -12.26 6.32
CA ALA A 105 7.87 -12.58 5.16
C ALA A 105 9.31 -12.02 5.28
N ASP A 106 9.52 -11.07 6.18
CA ASP A 106 10.78 -10.36 6.35
C ASP A 106 11.75 -11.10 7.29
N ALA A 107 12.91 -11.47 6.76
CA ALA A 107 13.92 -12.26 7.48
C ALA A 107 14.50 -11.50 8.69
N GLN A 108 14.62 -10.18 8.61
CA GLN A 108 15.16 -9.38 9.71
C GLN A 108 14.20 -9.32 10.89
N LEU A 109 12.91 -9.12 10.64
CA LEU A 109 11.85 -9.19 11.64
C LEU A 109 11.79 -10.57 12.28
N GLN A 110 11.85 -11.65 11.49
CA GLN A 110 11.92 -13.01 12.03
C GLN A 110 13.12 -13.21 12.96
N ASN A 111 14.30 -12.70 12.60
CA ASN A 111 15.51 -12.80 13.44
C ASN A 111 15.39 -11.99 14.73
N ASN A 112 14.82 -10.79 14.66
CA ASN A 112 14.55 -9.96 15.84
C ASN A 112 13.56 -10.66 16.78
N ILE A 113 12.50 -11.26 16.24
CA ILE A 113 11.52 -12.02 17.02
C ILE A 113 12.18 -13.25 17.68
N LYS A 114 12.97 -14.04 16.94
CA LYS A 114 13.70 -15.19 17.52
C LYS A 114 14.62 -14.78 18.67
N SER A 115 15.32 -13.66 18.50
CA SER A 115 16.16 -13.08 19.54
C SER A 115 15.34 -12.64 20.75
N MET A 116 14.19 -12.00 20.52
CA MET A 116 13.24 -11.60 21.56
C MET A 116 12.74 -12.82 22.34
N LEU A 117 12.30 -13.90 21.67
CA LEU A 117 11.83 -15.12 22.33
C LEU A 117 12.92 -15.75 23.22
N THR A 118 14.17 -15.76 22.74
CA THR A 118 15.33 -16.25 23.52
C THR A 118 15.60 -15.37 24.75
N LEU A 119 15.47 -14.05 24.61
CA LEU A 119 15.65 -13.10 25.70
C LEU A 119 14.51 -13.18 26.72
N VAL A 120 13.26 -13.45 26.29
CA VAL A 120 12.14 -13.72 27.20
C VAL A 120 12.45 -14.94 28.06
N ASP A 121 12.96 -16.03 27.48
CA ASP A 121 13.36 -17.23 28.25
C ASP A 121 14.49 -16.95 29.24
N THR A 122 15.44 -16.11 28.85
CA THR A 122 16.56 -15.69 29.71
C THR A 122 16.06 -14.84 30.87
N TYR A 123 15.21 -13.86 30.57
CA TYR A 123 14.57 -13.01 31.56
C TYR A 123 13.71 -13.81 32.54
N ALA A 124 12.88 -14.74 32.04
CA ALA A 124 12.04 -15.62 32.85
C ALA A 124 12.86 -16.36 33.92
N LYS A 125 13.96 -17.00 33.52
CA LYS A 125 14.86 -17.73 34.43
C LYS A 125 15.49 -16.82 35.47
N GLN A 126 15.92 -15.61 35.08
CA GLN A 126 16.58 -14.68 35.97
C GLN A 126 15.61 -14.02 36.95
N ALA A 127 14.41 -13.66 36.50
CA ALA A 127 13.35 -13.13 37.35
C ALA A 127 12.84 -14.18 38.34
N ASP A 128 12.63 -15.42 37.90
CA ASP A 128 12.26 -16.53 38.78
C ASP A 128 13.33 -16.80 39.85
N ALA A 129 14.60 -16.82 39.44
CA ALA A 129 15.72 -16.96 40.37
C ALA A 129 15.78 -15.80 41.38
N ALA A 130 15.51 -14.57 40.95
CA ALA A 130 15.49 -13.42 41.85
C ALA A 130 14.39 -13.54 42.91
N ILE A 131 13.17 -13.93 42.53
CA ILE A 131 12.07 -14.19 43.48
C ILE A 131 12.44 -15.33 44.43
N ASN A 132 13.01 -16.43 43.92
CA ASN A 132 13.42 -17.57 44.72
C ASN A 132 14.52 -17.22 45.73
N PHE A 133 15.50 -16.41 45.34
CA PHE A 133 16.51 -15.94 46.28
C PHE A 133 15.93 -14.97 47.30
N ALA A 134 15.02 -14.10 46.88
CA ALA A 134 14.35 -13.15 47.78
C ALA A 134 13.54 -13.88 48.88
N SER A 135 12.92 -15.03 48.57
CA SER A 135 12.20 -15.83 49.58
C SER A 135 13.10 -16.48 50.62
N ILE A 136 14.40 -16.62 50.35
CA ILE A 136 15.40 -17.16 51.29
C ILE A 136 16.06 -16.00 52.06
N ASP A 137 16.52 -14.99 51.31
CA ASP A 137 17.13 -13.77 51.83
C ASP A 137 16.80 -12.59 50.90
N PRO A 138 16.07 -11.56 51.39
CA PRO A 138 15.67 -10.42 50.57
C PRO A 138 16.82 -9.68 49.88
N ASN A 139 17.99 -9.56 50.54
CA ASN A 139 19.14 -8.85 49.98
C ASN A 139 19.77 -9.60 48.80
N THR A 140 19.79 -10.93 48.87
CA THR A 140 20.22 -11.80 47.77
C THR A 140 19.26 -11.72 46.59
N GLY A 141 17.95 -11.61 46.87
CA GLY A 141 16.92 -11.34 45.85
C GLY A 141 17.16 -10.04 45.09
N ILE A 142 17.41 -8.94 45.80
CA ILE A 142 17.73 -7.63 45.20
C ILE A 142 19.01 -7.71 44.35
N SER A 143 20.02 -8.43 44.81
CA SER A 143 21.27 -8.60 44.05
C SER A 143 21.04 -9.42 42.78
N ALA A 144 20.17 -10.43 42.84
CA ALA A 144 19.80 -11.23 41.68
C ALA A 144 18.95 -10.45 40.66
N MET A 145 18.16 -9.46 41.10
CA MET A 145 17.39 -8.58 40.21
C MET A 145 18.26 -7.85 39.19
N GLN A 146 19.51 -7.51 39.53
CA GLN A 146 20.42 -6.84 38.59
C GLN A 146 20.64 -7.64 37.29
N ARG A 147 20.63 -8.97 37.37
CA ARG A 147 20.72 -9.83 36.17
C ARG A 147 19.42 -9.78 35.37
N ALA A 148 18.29 -9.89 36.05
CA ALA A 148 16.97 -9.77 35.43
C ALA A 148 16.77 -8.40 34.77
N ASP A 149 17.33 -7.33 35.33
CA ASP A 149 17.32 -5.98 34.73
C ASP A 149 18.14 -5.94 33.45
N ALA A 150 19.33 -6.56 33.45
CA ALA A 150 20.18 -6.62 32.27
C ALA A 150 19.48 -7.35 31.12
N SER A 151 18.89 -8.52 31.37
CA SER A 151 18.14 -9.25 30.33
C SER A 151 16.86 -8.52 29.90
N PHE A 152 16.16 -7.86 30.82
CA PHE A 152 14.99 -7.04 30.49
C PHE A 152 15.38 -5.86 29.59
N LYS A 153 16.50 -5.19 29.89
CA LYS A 153 17.03 -4.10 29.06
C LYS A 153 17.38 -4.58 27.64
N ASP A 154 18.03 -5.73 27.52
CA ASP A 154 18.34 -6.33 26.22
C ASP A 154 17.06 -6.72 25.46
N LEU A 155 16.05 -7.25 26.18
CA LEU A 155 14.75 -7.58 25.61
C LEU A 155 14.03 -6.34 25.05
N ILE A 156 13.99 -5.25 25.81
CA ILE A 156 13.40 -3.97 25.35
C ILE A 156 14.17 -3.41 24.16
N LYS A 157 15.50 -3.53 24.14
CA LYS A 157 16.33 -3.08 23.00
C LYS A 157 15.97 -3.84 21.72
N VAL A 158 15.88 -5.18 21.77
CA VAL A 158 15.53 -6.00 20.61
C VAL A 158 14.09 -5.73 20.17
N SER A 159 13.15 -5.59 21.11
CA SER A 159 11.76 -5.26 20.81
C SER A 159 11.62 -3.88 20.15
N SER A 160 12.40 -2.90 20.61
CA SER A 160 12.44 -1.56 19.99
C SER A 160 12.99 -1.62 18.56
N ALA A 161 14.02 -2.44 18.31
CA ALA A 161 14.55 -2.67 16.97
C ALA A 161 13.53 -3.36 16.06
N ALA A 162 12.77 -4.33 16.57
CA ALA A 162 11.68 -4.96 15.82
C ALA A 162 10.58 -3.95 15.46
N THR A 163 10.17 -3.13 16.42
CA THR A 163 9.15 -2.08 16.22
C THR A 163 9.59 -1.04 15.19
N ALA A 164 10.81 -0.53 15.31
CA ALA A 164 11.38 0.41 14.34
C ALA A 164 11.47 -0.20 12.92
N HIS A 165 11.75 -1.50 12.83
CA HIS A 165 11.80 -2.20 11.55
C HIS A 165 10.41 -2.37 10.91
N ILE A 166 9.38 -2.65 11.72
CA ILE A 166 7.98 -2.67 11.27
C ILE A 166 7.59 -1.30 10.72
N GLU A 167 7.91 -0.22 11.44
CA GLU A 167 7.63 1.16 11.01
C GLU A 167 8.35 1.50 9.70
N ALA A 168 9.66 1.25 9.61
CA ALA A 168 10.46 1.53 8.42
C ALA A 168 9.96 0.75 7.19
N THR A 169 9.58 -0.51 7.36
CA THR A 169 9.02 -1.34 6.28
C THR A 169 7.66 -0.81 5.84
N SER A 170 6.82 -0.36 6.79
CA SER A 170 5.52 0.24 6.50
C SER A 170 5.68 1.56 5.72
N GLU A 171 6.59 2.43 6.16
CA GLU A 171 6.86 3.70 5.49
C GLU A 171 7.40 3.48 4.08
N ALA A 172 8.34 2.54 3.90
CA ALA A 172 8.85 2.17 2.58
C ALA A 172 7.73 1.65 1.66
N ALA A 173 6.81 0.83 2.18
CA ALA A 173 5.66 0.34 1.43
C ALA A 173 4.70 1.47 1.02
N ILE A 174 4.44 2.43 1.92
CA ILE A 174 3.61 3.61 1.63
C ILE A 174 4.25 4.48 0.56
N VAL A 175 5.55 4.80 0.68
CA VAL A 175 6.29 5.60 -0.30
C VAL A 175 6.34 4.91 -1.66
N ALA A 176 6.60 3.59 -1.69
CA ALA A 176 6.58 2.81 -2.92
C ALA A 176 5.19 2.79 -3.57
N SER A 177 4.12 2.72 -2.77
CA SER A 177 2.74 2.81 -3.28
C SER A 177 2.45 4.19 -3.87
N GLN A 178 2.83 5.28 -3.20
CA GLN A 178 2.66 6.63 -3.75
C GLN A 178 3.44 6.82 -5.06
N SER A 179 4.68 6.34 -5.12
CA SER A 179 5.52 6.41 -6.32
C SER A 179 4.87 5.66 -7.50
N LYS A 180 4.43 4.42 -7.28
CA LYS A 180 3.70 3.64 -8.29
C LYS A 180 2.42 4.35 -8.75
N GLY A 181 1.69 4.99 -7.85
CA GLY A 181 0.47 5.75 -8.18
C GLY A 181 0.77 6.95 -9.06
N LYS A 182 1.86 7.69 -8.78
CA LYS A 182 2.35 8.76 -9.64
C LYS A 182 2.75 8.25 -11.01
N THR A 183 3.50 7.14 -11.09
CA THR A 183 3.90 6.55 -12.37
C THR A 183 2.68 6.13 -13.19
N ILE A 184 1.71 5.43 -12.60
CA ILE A 184 0.45 5.02 -13.26
C ILE A 184 -0.31 6.24 -13.77
N THR A 185 -0.42 7.29 -12.96
CA THR A 185 -1.12 8.53 -13.35
C THR A 185 -0.40 9.22 -14.51
N LEU A 186 0.93 9.33 -14.46
CA LEU A 186 1.73 9.95 -15.51
C LEU A 186 1.68 9.15 -16.82
N THR A 187 1.76 7.83 -16.77
CA THR A 187 1.69 6.98 -17.97
C THR A 187 0.30 7.04 -18.61
N LEU A 188 -0.76 6.98 -17.81
CA LEU A 188 -2.13 7.13 -18.30
C LEU A 188 -2.38 8.53 -18.87
N ALA A 189 -1.88 9.58 -18.23
CA ALA A 189 -1.97 10.94 -18.76
C ALA A 189 -1.23 11.08 -20.10
N ALA A 190 -0.03 10.48 -20.23
CA ALA A 190 0.71 10.48 -21.48
C ALA A 190 -0.02 9.72 -22.60
N VAL A 191 -0.61 8.56 -22.29
CA VAL A 191 -1.41 7.77 -23.24
C VAL A 191 -2.68 8.52 -23.65
N ALA A 192 -3.40 9.11 -22.69
CA ALA A 192 -4.59 9.90 -22.97
C ALA A 192 -4.26 11.14 -23.83
N PHE A 193 -3.15 11.82 -23.53
CA PHE A 193 -2.66 12.94 -24.31
C PHE A 193 -2.32 12.52 -25.75
N ALA A 194 -1.55 11.43 -25.93
CA ALA A 194 -1.20 10.91 -27.25
C ALA A 194 -2.44 10.53 -28.06
N ALA A 195 -3.41 9.85 -27.43
CA ALA A 195 -4.66 9.48 -28.09
C ALA A 195 -5.51 10.72 -28.45
N GLY A 196 -5.54 11.74 -27.59
CA GLY A 196 -6.17 13.03 -27.88
C GLY A 196 -5.54 13.73 -29.08
N VAL A 197 -4.20 13.79 -29.15
CA VAL A 197 -3.46 14.36 -30.28
C VAL A 197 -3.78 13.62 -31.58
N ILE A 198 -3.77 12.28 -31.56
CA ILE A 198 -4.10 11.46 -32.74
C ILE A 198 -5.54 11.75 -33.21
N ALA A 199 -6.50 11.83 -32.30
CA ALA A 199 -7.88 12.07 -32.65
C ALA A 199 -8.10 13.47 -33.25
N VAL A 200 -7.47 14.51 -32.67
CA VAL A 200 -7.49 15.87 -33.22
C VAL A 200 -6.86 15.90 -34.61
N TRP A 201 -5.72 15.23 -34.79
CA TRP A 201 -5.02 15.16 -36.07
C TRP A 201 -5.88 14.46 -37.16
N LEU A 202 -6.51 13.33 -36.84
CA LEU A 202 -7.43 12.64 -37.75
C LEU A 202 -8.66 13.50 -38.10
N SER A 203 -9.22 14.20 -37.11
CA SER A 203 -10.33 15.13 -37.32
C SER A 203 -9.94 16.26 -38.28
N TRP A 204 -8.75 16.83 -38.11
CA TRP A 204 -8.23 17.89 -38.97
C TRP A 204 -8.02 17.40 -40.41
N LEU A 205 -7.48 16.20 -40.62
CA LEU A 205 -7.33 15.60 -41.95
C LEU A 205 -8.68 15.39 -42.64
N MET A 206 -9.68 14.88 -41.90
CA MET A 206 -11.03 14.71 -42.42
C MET A 206 -11.70 16.04 -42.78
N GLN A 207 -11.56 17.06 -41.92
CA GLN A 207 -12.08 18.39 -42.20
C GLN A 207 -11.44 18.99 -43.45
N LYS A 208 -10.11 18.89 -43.59
CA LYS A 208 -9.39 19.38 -44.78
C LYS A 208 -9.88 18.69 -46.06
N LYS A 209 -10.12 17.38 -46.00
CA LYS A 209 -10.67 16.61 -47.13
C LYS A 209 -12.10 17.03 -47.48
N ILE A 210 -12.97 17.22 -46.48
CA ILE A 210 -14.37 17.62 -46.71
C ILE A 210 -14.45 19.05 -47.29
N VAL A 211 -13.72 20.00 -46.71
CA VAL A 211 -13.69 21.39 -47.19
C VAL A 211 -13.09 21.50 -48.58
N GLY A 212 -12.03 20.75 -48.88
CA GLY A 212 -11.41 20.73 -50.21
C GLY A 212 -12.38 20.24 -51.30
N GLU A 213 -13.16 19.21 -51.01
CA GLU A 213 -14.15 18.68 -51.96
C GLU A 213 -15.39 19.59 -52.09
N LEU A 214 -15.86 20.20 -50.99
CA LEU A 214 -16.93 21.21 -51.06
C LEU A 214 -16.50 22.42 -51.90
N ALA A 215 -15.26 22.88 -51.75
CA ALA A 215 -14.70 23.95 -52.57
C ALA A 215 -14.56 23.55 -54.04
N ARG A 216 -14.27 22.27 -54.34
CA ARG A 216 -14.27 21.73 -55.70
C ARG A 216 -15.68 21.74 -56.28
N ALA A 217 -16.67 21.24 -55.55
CA ALA A 217 -18.07 21.24 -55.97
C ALA A 217 -18.59 22.66 -56.23
N SER A 218 -18.27 23.61 -55.35
CA SER A 218 -18.63 25.02 -55.54
C SER A 218 -18.00 25.64 -56.79
N ARG A 219 -16.74 25.30 -57.11
CA ARG A 219 -16.08 25.77 -58.33
C ARG A 219 -16.71 25.20 -59.59
N VAL A 220 -16.97 23.90 -59.61
CA VAL A 220 -17.65 23.24 -60.74
C VAL A 220 -19.03 23.86 -60.97
N ALA A 221 -19.80 24.09 -59.90
CA ALA A 221 -21.09 24.76 -60.00
C ALA A 221 -20.98 26.20 -60.53
N SER A 222 -19.96 26.96 -60.12
CA SER A 222 -19.70 28.33 -60.62
C SER A 222 -19.37 28.33 -62.12
N GLU A 223 -18.46 27.46 -62.55
CA GLU A 223 -18.05 27.35 -63.95
C GLU A 223 -19.21 26.93 -64.87
N VAL A 224 -20.06 26.00 -64.41
CA VAL A 224 -21.27 25.61 -65.15
C VAL A 224 -22.26 26.77 -65.23
N ALA A 225 -22.44 27.53 -64.15
CA ALA A 225 -23.29 28.73 -64.14
C ALA A 225 -22.75 29.85 -65.06
N GLU A 226 -21.43 29.93 -65.22
CA GLU A 226 -20.75 30.83 -66.17
C GLU A 226 -20.77 30.32 -67.62
N GLY A 227 -21.34 29.12 -67.86
CA GLY A 227 -21.56 28.55 -69.19
C GLY A 227 -20.46 27.59 -69.66
N ASN A 228 -19.49 27.25 -68.81
CA ASN A 228 -18.45 26.28 -69.13
C ASN A 228 -18.92 24.84 -68.81
N LEU A 229 -19.32 24.10 -69.84
CA LEU A 229 -19.77 22.71 -69.72
C LEU A 229 -18.64 21.67 -69.87
N THR A 230 -17.39 22.11 -70.04
CA THR A 230 -16.25 21.21 -70.27
C THR A 230 -15.52 20.80 -68.99
N VAL A 231 -16.01 21.23 -67.83
CA VAL A 231 -15.40 21.02 -66.51
C VAL A 231 -15.57 19.57 -66.05
N ASP A 232 -14.51 18.97 -65.50
CA ASP A 232 -14.55 17.60 -65.00
C ASP A 232 -15.26 17.51 -63.63
N ALA A 233 -16.47 16.95 -63.64
CA ALA A 233 -17.28 16.70 -62.44
C ALA A 233 -17.13 15.29 -61.87
N ARG A 234 -16.18 14.47 -62.35
CA ARG A 234 -16.02 13.09 -61.86
C ARG A 234 -15.67 13.04 -60.37
N THR A 235 -16.32 12.13 -59.66
CA THR A 235 -16.07 11.87 -58.24
C THR A 235 -16.04 10.36 -57.96
N ASP A 236 -15.16 9.96 -57.06
CA ASP A 236 -15.02 8.60 -56.52
C ASP A 236 -15.69 8.44 -55.14
N ARG A 237 -16.35 9.51 -54.62
CA ARG A 237 -17.02 9.47 -53.31
C ARG A 237 -18.40 8.81 -53.38
N ASN A 238 -18.65 7.95 -52.39
CA ASN A 238 -19.93 7.29 -52.15
C ASN A 238 -20.66 7.88 -50.92
N ASP A 239 -20.60 9.20 -50.76
CA ASP A 239 -21.34 9.93 -49.72
C ASP A 239 -22.02 11.17 -50.31
N GLU A 240 -22.72 11.93 -49.46
CA GLU A 240 -23.60 13.02 -49.84
C GLU A 240 -22.89 14.12 -50.66
N VAL A 241 -21.58 14.29 -50.50
CA VAL A 241 -20.79 15.23 -51.33
C VAL A 241 -20.50 14.64 -52.70
N GLY A 242 -20.29 13.32 -52.79
CA GLY A 242 -20.20 12.63 -54.08
C GLY A 242 -21.54 12.60 -54.81
N ASP A 243 -22.65 12.50 -54.09
CA ASP A 243 -23.99 12.61 -54.69
C ASP A 243 -24.22 14.02 -55.24
N LEU A 244 -23.80 15.07 -54.53
CA LEU A 244 -23.83 16.46 -55.02
C LEU A 244 -23.00 16.69 -56.29
N MET A 245 -21.85 16.03 -56.42
CA MET A 245 -20.98 16.16 -57.60
C MET A 245 -21.52 15.41 -58.83
N ARG A 246 -22.39 14.42 -58.63
CA ARG A 246 -22.99 13.61 -59.70
C ARG A 246 -24.32 14.18 -60.22
N ALA A 247 -24.98 15.01 -59.41
CA ALA A 247 -26.26 15.65 -59.72
C ALA A 247 -26.08 16.85 -60.64
#